data_AF-A0A1S2IUR9-F1
#
_entry.id   AF-A0A1S2IUR9-F1
#
_cell.length_a   1.000
_cell.length_b   1.000
_cell.length_c   1.000
_cell.angle_alpha   90.00
_cell.angle_beta   90.00
_cell.angle_gamma   90.00
#
_symmetry.space_group_name_H-M   'P 1'
#
loop_
_entity.id
_entity.type
_entity.pdbx_description
1 polymer ?
#
loop_
_entity_poly.entity_id
_entity_poly.type
_entity_poly.pdbx_seq_one_letter_code
_entity_poly.pdbx_strand_id
1 'polypeptide(L)'
;MNRTCAACGAPLTPDRRADARYCNSTCRVTRLRSERDLDAARDAAATSLLLRQTRALADRDAASVWGDPVACSAAEAALREIASHVRRLFGA
;
A
#
# COMPACT_ATOMS: atom_id res chain seq x y z
N MET A 1 -27.92 -16.61 -12.90
CA MET A 1 -26.77 -15.83 -12.40
C MET A 1 -25.81 -15.57 -13.56
N ASN A 2 -25.75 -14.33 -14.04
CA ASN A 2 -24.79 -13.94 -15.07
C ASN A 2 -23.43 -13.73 -14.41
N ARG A 3 -22.55 -14.74 -14.50
CA ARG A 3 -21.19 -14.67 -13.97
C ARG A 3 -20.34 -13.81 -14.90
N THR A 4 -19.54 -12.89 -14.35
CA THR A 4 -18.68 -11.98 -15.10
C THR A 4 -17.22 -12.17 -14.74
N CYS A 5 -16.33 -11.87 -15.69
CA CYS A 5 -14.88 -11.93 -15.50
C CYS A 5 -14.42 -10.85 -14.52
N ALA A 6 -13.68 -11.24 -13.48
CA ALA A 6 -13.15 -10.31 -12.48
C ALA A 6 -12.08 -9.34 -13.03
N ALA A 7 -11.54 -9.59 -14.23
CA ALA A 7 -10.53 -8.74 -14.85
C ALA A 7 -11.13 -7.73 -15.85
N CYS A 8 -12.02 -8.19 -16.75
CA CYS A 8 -12.52 -7.38 -17.87
C CYS A 8 -14.03 -7.16 -17.87
N GLY A 9 -14.78 -7.73 -16.92
CA GLY A 9 -16.23 -7.58 -16.82
C GLY A 9 -17.04 -8.40 -17.85
N ALA A 10 -16.40 -9.03 -18.84
CA ALA A 10 -17.08 -9.83 -19.85
C ALA A 10 -17.86 -11.02 -19.23
N PRO A 11 -19.02 -11.41 -19.80
CA PRO A 11 -19.77 -12.57 -19.32
C PRO A 11 -18.97 -13.85 -19.49
N LEU A 12 -19.01 -14.70 -18.47
CA LEU A 12 -18.40 -16.03 -18.51
C LEU A 12 -19.34 -17.00 -19.21
N THR A 13 -18.81 -17.77 -20.17
CA THR A 13 -19.63 -18.74 -20.90
C THR A 13 -20.16 -19.82 -19.95
N PRO A 14 -21.34 -20.41 -20.25
CA PRO A 14 -21.91 -21.48 -19.43
C PRO A 14 -20.99 -22.69 -19.30
N ASP A 15 -20.18 -22.92 -20.34
CA ASP A 15 -19.24 -24.04 -20.46
C ASP A 15 -17.99 -23.88 -19.55
N ARG A 16 -17.80 -22.71 -18.94
CA ARG A 16 -16.78 -22.52 -17.90
C ARG A 16 -17.23 -23.15 -16.59
N ARG A 17 -16.29 -23.80 -15.90
CA ARG A 17 -16.45 -24.34 -14.54
C ARG A 17 -17.16 -23.34 -13.62
N ALA A 18 -17.99 -23.84 -12.70
CA ALA A 18 -18.82 -23.04 -11.79
C ALA A 18 -18.02 -21.97 -11.02
N ASP A 19 -16.77 -22.27 -10.65
CA ASP A 19 -15.83 -21.44 -9.89
C ASP A 19 -14.93 -20.54 -10.75
N ALA A 20 -15.08 -20.55 -12.08
CA ALA A 20 -14.26 -19.74 -12.96
C ALA A 20 -14.42 -18.25 -12.64
N ARG A 21 -13.29 -17.56 -12.37
CA ARG A 21 -13.24 -16.11 -12.11
C ARG A 21 -12.87 -15.28 -13.34
N TYR A 22 -12.29 -15.93 -14.37
CA TYR A 22 -11.72 -15.25 -15.52
C TYR A 22 -12.20 -15.90 -16.82
N CYS A 23 -12.41 -15.08 -17.86
CA CYS A 23 -12.88 -15.57 -19.16
C CYS A 23 -11.80 -16.36 -19.92
N ASN A 24 -10.52 -16.06 -19.69
CA ASN A 24 -9.37 -16.74 -20.29
C ASN A 24 -8.11 -16.59 -19.42
N SER A 25 -7.04 -17.30 -19.80
CA SER A 25 -5.74 -17.26 -19.13
C SER A 25 -5.12 -15.86 -19.16
N THR A 26 -5.30 -15.10 -20.24
CA THR A 26 -4.81 -13.72 -20.35
C THR A 26 -5.39 -12.83 -19.24
N CYS A 27 -6.71 -12.84 -19.05
CA CYS A 27 -7.39 -12.08 -18.00
C CYS A 27 -6.92 -12.48 -16.60
N ARG A 28 -6.69 -13.79 -16.38
CA ARG A 28 -6.11 -14.28 -15.12
C ARG A 28 -4.71 -13.70 -14.90
N VAL A 29 -3.82 -13.80 -15.89
CA VAL A 29 -2.44 -13.34 -15.79
C VAL A 29 -2.37 -11.82 -15.64
N THR A 30 -3.13 -11.07 -16.43
CA THR A 30 -3.21 -9.60 -16.32
C THR A 30 -3.64 -9.20 -14.92
N ARG A 31 -4.69 -9.81 -14.38
CA ARG A 31 -5.16 -9.50 -13.03
C ARG A 31 -4.10 -9.80 -11.97
N LEU A 32 -3.46 -10.98 -12.04
CA LEU A 32 -2.39 -11.36 -11.10
C LEU A 32 -1.17 -10.43 -11.20
N ARG A 33 -0.82 -9.95 -12.40
CA ARG A 33 0.25 -8.96 -12.56
C ARG A 33 -0.12 -7.63 -11.93
N SER A 34 -1.32 -7.12 -12.19
CA SER A 34 -1.79 -5.88 -11.57
C SER A 34 -1.84 -5.97 -10.05
N GLU A 35 -2.27 -7.10 -9.48
CA GLU A 35 -2.25 -7.31 -8.03
C GLU A 35 -0.81 -7.29 -7.48
N ARG A 36 0.12 -7.98 -8.15
CA ARG A 36 1.55 -7.93 -7.79
C ARG A 36 2.16 -6.54 -7.91
N ASP A 37 1.80 -5.77 -8.93
CA ASP A 37 2.31 -4.41 -9.12
C ASP A 37 1.79 -3.48 -8.01
N LEU A 38 0.53 -3.65 -7.59
CA LEU A 38 -0.04 -2.93 -6.45
C LEU A 38 0.66 -3.30 -5.13
N ASP A 39 0.95 -4.59 -4.92
CA ASP A 39 1.68 -5.05 -3.74
C ASP A 39 3.11 -4.49 -3.72
N ALA A 40 3.82 -4.55 -4.86
CA ALA A 40 5.15 -3.96 -4.99
C ALA A 40 5.16 -2.44 -4.74
N ALA A 41 4.14 -1.73 -5.24
CA ALA A 41 3.98 -0.30 -4.96
C ALA A 41 3.72 -0.02 -3.48
N ARG A 42 2.92 -0.88 -2.81
CA ARG A 42 2.67 -0.79 -1.36
C ARG A 42 3.96 -0.98 -0.56
N ASP A 43 4.78 -1.96 -0.93
CA ASP A 43 6.07 -2.24 -0.28
C ASP A 43 7.09 -1.10 -0.47
N ALA A 44 7.14 -0.52 -1.68
CA ALA A 44 7.98 0.64 -1.96
C ALA A 44 7.55 1.87 -1.12
N ALA A 45 6.24 2.09 -0.97
CA ALA A 45 5.70 3.13 -0.11
C ALA A 45 6.03 2.88 1.37
N ALA A 46 5.94 1.63 1.83
CA ALA A 46 6.32 1.23 3.18
C ALA A 46 7.79 1.52 3.48
N THR A 47 8.68 1.14 2.56
CA THR A 47 10.12 1.39 2.66
C THR A 47 10.41 2.89 2.77
N SER A 48 9.76 3.70 1.93
CA SER A 48 9.89 5.15 1.96
C SER A 48 9.37 5.77 3.27
N LEU A 49 8.33 5.19 3.88
CA LEU A 49 7.84 5.62 5.20
C LEU A 49 8.80 5.24 6.32
N LEU A 50 9.38 4.03 6.30
CA LEU A 50 10.37 3.59 7.27
C LEU A 50 11.60 4.49 7.27
N LEU A 51 12.14 4.81 6.08
CA LEU A 51 13.29 5.72 5.97
C LEU A 51 12.98 7.12 6.55
N ARG A 52 11.78 7.65 6.27
CA ARG A 52 11.33 8.93 6.86
C ARG A 52 11.16 8.84 8.38
N GLN A 53 10.63 7.73 8.89
CA GLN A 53 10.45 7.51 10.32
C GLN A 53 11.80 7.48 11.04
N THR A 54 12.75 6.71 10.51
CA THR A 54 14.11 6.63 11.07
C THR A 54 14.77 8.00 11.13
N ARG A 55 14.64 8.80 10.07
CA ARG A 55 15.14 10.18 10.08
C ARG A 55 14.47 11.05 11.13
N ALA A 56 13.13 11.05 11.19
CA ALA A 56 12.40 11.87 12.15
C ALA A 56 12.71 11.49 13.61
N LEU A 57 12.94 10.20 13.89
CA LEU A 57 13.43 9.75 15.20
C LEU A 57 14.82 10.31 15.51
N ALA A 58 15.75 10.23 14.57
CA ALA A 58 17.09 10.80 14.73
C ALA A 58 17.05 12.32 14.95
N ASP A 59 16.21 13.05 14.19
CA ASP A 59 16.03 14.50 14.33
C ASP A 59 15.45 14.85 15.71
N ARG A 60 14.49 14.06 16.21
CA ARG A 60 13.91 14.23 17.56
C ARG A 60 14.96 14.01 18.64
N ASP A 61 15.74 12.95 18.54
CA ASP A 61 16.75 12.61 19.53
C ASP A 61 17.87 13.67 19.54
N ALA A 62 18.28 14.16 18.35
CA ALA A 62 19.22 15.28 18.24
C ALA A 62 18.66 16.57 18.87
N ALA A 63 17.40 16.92 18.60
CA ALA A 63 16.76 18.09 19.19
C ALA A 63 16.70 18.00 20.72
N SER A 64 16.45 16.81 21.27
CA SER A 64 16.48 16.57 22.71
C SER A 64 17.87 16.77 23.32
N VAL A 65 18.94 16.36 22.63
CA VAL A 65 20.32 16.53 23.09
C VAL A 65 20.71 18.01 23.13
N TRP A 66 20.32 18.77 22.10
CA TRP A 66 20.66 20.20 21.98
C TRP A 66 19.69 21.14 22.70
N GLY A 67 18.58 20.61 23.24
CA GLY A 67 17.56 21.42 23.91
C GLY A 67 16.78 22.33 22.97
N ASP A 68 16.55 21.93 21.72
CA ASP A 68 15.78 22.68 20.73
C ASP A 68 14.29 22.23 20.73
N PRO A 69 13.38 22.97 21.37
CA PRO A 69 11.97 22.57 21.47
C PRO A 69 11.23 22.69 20.13
N VAL A 70 11.68 23.56 19.22
CA VAL A 70 11.04 23.75 17.91
C VAL A 70 11.37 22.58 17.01
N ALA A 71 12.65 22.19 16.96
CA ALA A 71 13.08 21.01 16.21
C ALA A 71 12.43 19.72 16.74
N CYS A 72 12.32 19.57 18.07
CA CYS A 72 11.65 18.43 18.68
C CYS A 72 10.17 18.35 18.27
N SER A 73 9.44 19.48 18.35
CA SER A 73 8.03 19.56 17.96
C SER A 73 7.82 19.27 16.47
N ALA A 74 8.73 19.72 15.61
CA ALA A 74 8.69 19.46 14.17
C ALA A 74 8.91 17.96 13.86
N ALA A 75 9.88 17.33 14.53
CA ALA A 75 10.13 15.90 14.40
C ALA A 75 8.93 15.06 14.85
N GLU A 76 8.29 15.42 15.96
CA GLU A 76 7.06 14.78 16.40
C GLU A 76 5.89 14.94 15.42
N ALA A 77 5.73 16.14 14.84
CA ALA A 77 4.71 16.37 13.82
C ALA A 77 4.92 15.46 12.60
N ALA A 78 6.17 15.31 12.13
CA ALA A 78 6.51 14.38 11.06
C ALA A 78 6.18 12.92 11.43
N LEU A 79 6.48 12.49 12.66
CA LEU A 79 6.11 11.14 13.13
C LEU A 79 4.60 10.91 13.13
N ARG A 80 3.79 11.91 13.53
CA ARG A 80 2.31 11.82 13.47
C ARG A 80 1.81 11.72 12.03
N GLU A 81 2.40 12.47 11.11
CA GLU A 81 2.07 12.41 9.68
C GLU A 81 2.41 11.04 9.08
N ILE A 82 3.58 10.49 9.40
CA ILE A 82 4.00 9.15 8.98
C ILE A 82 3.02 8.10 9.52
N ALA A 83 2.65 8.17 10.80
CA ALA A 83 1.67 7.28 11.39
C ALA A 83 0.30 7.36 10.68
N SER A 84 -0.11 8.56 10.25
CA SER A 84 -1.32 8.74 9.44
C SER A 84 -1.22 8.08 8.06
N HIS A 85 -0.05 8.16 7.41
CA HIS A 85 0.17 7.48 6.13
C HIS A 85 0.15 5.96 6.27
N VAL A 86 0.77 5.41 7.32
CA VAL A 86 0.74 3.98 7.62
C VAL A 86 -0.70 3.51 7.81
N ARG A 87 -1.52 4.23 8.60
CA ARG A 87 -2.94 3.91 8.77
C ARG A 87 -3.72 3.93 7.45
N ARG A 88 -3.43 4.87 6.55
CA ARG A 88 -4.10 4.93 5.23
C ARG A 88 -3.71 3.77 4.31
N LEU A 89 -2.47 3.29 4.40
CA LEU A 89 -1.97 2.22 3.52
C LEU A 89 -2.30 0.81 4.02
N PHE A 90 -2.37 0.63 5.33
CA PHE A 90 -2.48 -0.69 5.99
C PHE A 90 -3.68 -0.82 6.92
N GLY A 91 -4.47 0.24 7.11
CA GLY A 91 -5.72 0.18 7.85
C GLY A 91 -6.77 -0.60 7.06
N ALA A 92 -7.45 -1.52 7.76
CA ALA A 92 -8.57 -2.30 7.24
C ALA A 92 -9.82 -1.46 7.05
#